data_AF-A0A7G8WQF2-F1
#
_entry.id   AF-A0A7G8WQF2-F1
#
_cell.length_a   1.000
_cell.length_b   1.000
_cell.length_c   1.000
_cell.angle_alpha   90.00
_cell.angle_beta   90.00
_cell.angle_gamma   90.00
#
_symmetry.space_group_name_H-M   'P 1'
#
loop_
_entity.id
_entity.type
_entity.pdbx_description
1 polymer ?
#
loop_
_entity_poly.entity_id
_entity_poly.type
_entity_poly.pdbx_seq_one_letter_code
_entity_poly.pdbx_strand_id
1 'polypeptide(L)'
;MNPNYETKQAILEEAGLSQIVNGEVLAGVIDGTNLVFNTIYKPITDSNDDDQIDTTDITVYVNGVPVFVQLLNELTGTITLKTAPAAGTVATCDYRYSPVTDAYMNKIREEAEDWINSAMDSIDPVPYGSGVPSTNTVVPPTVRKLTRWYAAAQLLMKDYGFNHDTNMTSKDGASKMALLEGSGEPGKPGYKPGLLNKYIAIGGMSGISDVSAAELDTYAEPDLFSTVDATSGLTVSVDDNFMRDIYQEQLEDGLIP
;
A
#
# COMPACT_ATOMS: atom_id res chain seq x y z
N MET A 1 -8.04 -13.45 -13.76
CA MET A 1 -8.06 -12.89 -12.40
C MET A 1 -8.57 -11.47 -12.52
N ASN A 2 -9.54 -11.09 -11.69
CA ASN A 2 -9.91 -9.69 -11.54
C ASN A 2 -8.69 -9.00 -10.91
N PRO A 3 -8.14 -7.90 -11.47
CA PRO A 3 -7.04 -7.24 -10.81
C PRO A 3 -7.57 -6.62 -9.52
N ASN A 4 -6.87 -6.86 -8.43
CA ASN A 4 -7.17 -6.22 -7.16
C ASN A 4 -7.04 -4.69 -7.32
N TYR A 5 -7.76 -3.92 -6.52
CA TYR A 5 -7.76 -2.47 -6.62
C TYR A 5 -6.42 -1.87 -6.17
N GLU A 6 -5.71 -2.54 -5.26
CA GLU A 6 -4.43 -2.11 -4.75
C GLU A 6 -3.49 -3.29 -4.46
N THR A 7 -2.18 -3.03 -4.53
CA THR A 7 -1.14 -4.01 -4.21
C THR A 7 -1.11 -4.31 -2.71
N LYS A 8 -0.70 -5.53 -2.35
CA LYS A 8 -0.49 -5.91 -0.94
C LYS A 8 0.58 -5.04 -0.30
N GLN A 9 1.63 -4.72 -1.06
CA GLN A 9 2.76 -3.95 -0.58
C GLN A 9 2.34 -2.51 -0.21
N ALA A 10 1.56 -1.82 -1.05
CA ALA A 10 1.03 -0.50 -0.71
C ALA A 10 0.12 -0.51 0.53
N ILE A 11 -0.66 -1.57 0.74
CA ILE A 11 -1.46 -1.74 1.96
C ILE A 11 -0.58 -1.92 3.21
N LEU A 12 0.48 -2.73 3.10
CA LEU A 12 1.43 -2.95 4.20
C LEU A 12 2.21 -1.68 4.56
N GLU A 13 2.60 -0.88 3.58
CA GLU A 13 3.25 0.41 3.79
C GLU A 13 2.33 1.42 4.46
N GLU A 14 1.09 1.54 3.99
CA GLU A 14 0.07 2.39 4.63
C GLU A 14 -0.21 1.99 6.08
N ALA A 15 -0.17 0.69 6.38
CA ALA A 15 -0.31 0.18 7.73
C ALA A 15 0.98 0.28 8.57
N GLY A 16 2.11 0.69 8.01
CA GLY A 16 3.42 0.69 8.69
C GLY A 16 3.93 -0.72 9.03
N LEU A 17 3.42 -1.75 8.35
CA LEU A 17 3.73 -3.17 8.60
C LEU A 17 4.73 -3.75 7.60
N SER A 18 5.18 -2.97 6.61
CA SER A 18 6.31 -3.29 5.74
C SER A 18 7.61 -2.77 6.37
N GLN A 19 8.53 -3.67 6.70
CA GLN A 19 9.82 -3.32 7.31
C GLN A 19 10.95 -3.49 6.30
N ILE A 20 11.73 -2.43 6.10
CA ILE A 20 12.89 -2.44 5.18
C ILE A 20 14.12 -2.93 5.96
N VAL A 21 14.81 -3.91 5.39
CA VAL A 21 16.07 -4.44 5.92
C VAL A 21 17.17 -4.19 4.90
N ASN A 22 18.23 -3.50 5.33
CA ASN A 22 19.37 -3.18 4.48
C ASN A 22 20.65 -3.78 5.07
N GLY A 23 21.44 -4.44 4.24
CA GLY A 23 22.74 -4.97 4.57
C GLY A 23 22.71 -6.10 5.61
N GLU A 24 21.63 -6.87 5.69
CA GLU A 24 21.56 -7.99 6.64
C GLU A 24 22.61 -9.04 6.28
N VAL A 25 23.44 -9.43 7.25
CA VAL A 25 24.38 -10.54 7.07
C VAL A 25 23.60 -11.86 7.03
N LEU A 26 23.69 -12.55 5.91
CA LEU A 26 22.97 -13.80 5.71
C LEU A 26 23.53 -14.94 6.56
N ALA A 27 22.63 -15.76 7.12
CA ALA A 27 23.00 -16.94 7.88
C ALA A 27 23.35 -18.12 6.95
N GLY A 28 24.61 -18.57 7.03
CA GLY A 28 25.12 -19.71 6.29
C GLY A 28 26.65 -19.77 6.35
N VAL A 29 27.22 -20.96 6.18
CA VAL A 29 28.68 -21.10 6.08
C VAL A 29 29.12 -20.69 4.69
N ILE A 30 30.12 -19.81 4.58
CA ILE A 30 30.71 -19.42 3.30
C ILE A 30 32.05 -20.16 3.15
N ASP A 31 32.02 -21.33 2.52
CA ASP A 31 33.15 -22.25 2.36
C ASP A 31 33.62 -22.41 0.91
N GLY A 32 33.07 -21.64 -0.03
CA GLY A 32 33.34 -21.80 -1.47
C GLY A 32 32.45 -22.83 -2.17
N THR A 33 31.57 -23.53 -1.45
CA THR A 33 30.67 -24.55 -2.01
C THR A 33 29.21 -24.36 -1.64
N ASN A 34 28.91 -23.75 -0.49
CA ASN A 34 27.55 -23.49 -0.06
C ASN A 34 26.86 -22.45 -0.96
N LEU A 35 25.63 -22.77 -1.36
CA LEU A 35 24.76 -21.91 -2.17
C LEU A 35 23.56 -21.38 -1.38
N VAL A 36 23.28 -21.97 -0.21
CA VAL A 36 22.03 -21.76 0.52
C VAL A 36 22.29 -20.90 1.76
N PHE A 37 21.51 -19.84 1.87
CA PHE A 37 21.60 -18.84 2.92
C PHE A 37 20.20 -18.54 3.45
N ASN A 38 20.12 -18.03 4.68
CA ASN A 38 18.83 -17.67 5.29
C ASN A 38 18.86 -16.25 5.83
N THR A 39 17.74 -15.55 5.67
CA THR A 39 17.47 -14.30 6.37
C THR A 39 16.98 -14.55 7.80
N ILE A 40 17.13 -13.55 8.65
CA ILE A 40 16.67 -13.51 10.04
C ILE A 40 15.17 -13.20 10.06
N TYR A 41 14.77 -12.12 9.38
CA TYR A 41 13.38 -11.68 9.34
C TYR A 41 12.63 -12.28 8.16
N LYS A 42 11.40 -12.71 8.43
CA LYS A 42 10.51 -13.44 7.54
C LYS A 42 9.06 -13.34 8.02
N PRO A 43 8.06 -13.60 7.16
CA PRO A 43 8.18 -13.82 5.72
C PRO A 43 8.67 -12.57 4.96
N ILE A 44 9.40 -12.79 3.87
CA ILE A 44 9.80 -11.74 2.93
C ILE A 44 8.54 -11.26 2.20
N THR A 45 8.46 -9.96 1.92
CA THR A 45 7.35 -9.34 1.19
C THR A 45 7.83 -8.75 -0.13
N ASP A 46 6.86 -8.49 -1.00
CA ASP A 46 7.01 -7.73 -2.24
C ASP A 46 7.70 -6.38 -1.96
N SER A 47 8.47 -5.90 -2.92
CA SER A 47 9.15 -4.60 -2.89
C SER A 47 9.01 -3.80 -4.18
N ASN A 48 8.39 -4.37 -5.22
CA ASN A 48 8.28 -3.81 -6.56
C ASN A 48 6.81 -3.53 -6.99
N ASP A 49 5.84 -3.82 -6.11
CA ASP A 49 4.41 -3.59 -6.30
C ASP A 49 3.76 -4.46 -7.41
N ASP A 50 4.31 -5.64 -7.71
CA ASP A 50 3.75 -6.58 -8.68
C ASP A 50 2.86 -7.70 -8.08
N ASP A 51 2.66 -7.68 -6.75
CA ASP A 51 1.84 -8.64 -6.00
C ASP A 51 2.37 -10.09 -6.05
N GLN A 52 3.56 -10.30 -6.60
CA GLN A 52 4.34 -11.53 -6.52
C GLN A 52 5.51 -11.32 -5.56
N ILE A 53 5.99 -12.42 -4.97
CA ILE A 53 7.19 -12.37 -4.12
C ILE A 53 8.19 -13.29 -4.78
N ASP A 54 9.23 -12.72 -5.37
CA ASP A 54 10.23 -13.46 -6.12
C ASP A 54 11.65 -12.90 -5.95
N THR A 55 12.58 -13.40 -6.76
CA THR A 55 13.99 -13.01 -6.67
C THR A 55 14.28 -11.55 -7.03
N THR A 56 13.33 -10.84 -7.64
CA THR A 56 13.42 -9.41 -7.94
C THR A 56 13.14 -8.54 -6.71
N ASP A 57 12.58 -9.11 -5.64
CA ASP A 57 12.28 -8.38 -4.39
C ASP A 57 13.43 -8.28 -3.42
N ILE A 58 14.55 -8.91 -3.75
CA ILE A 58 15.73 -8.97 -2.90
C ILE A 58 16.97 -8.64 -3.70
N THR A 59 17.95 -8.02 -3.05
CA THR A 59 19.28 -7.84 -3.62
C THR A 59 20.31 -8.42 -2.68
N VAL A 60 21.03 -9.45 -3.14
CA VAL A 60 22.13 -10.07 -2.38
C VAL A 60 23.45 -9.54 -2.88
N TYR A 61 24.34 -9.22 -1.94
CA TYR A 61 25.70 -8.77 -2.22
C TYR A 61 26.71 -9.74 -1.63
N VAL A 62 27.82 -9.94 -2.33
CA VAL A 62 29.02 -10.61 -1.80
C VAL A 62 30.15 -9.59 -1.81
N ASN A 63 30.67 -9.25 -0.62
CA ASN A 63 31.65 -8.16 -0.45
C ASN A 63 31.20 -6.83 -1.11
N GLY A 64 29.91 -6.51 -1.03
CA GLY A 64 29.34 -5.28 -1.60
C GLY A 64 29.06 -5.33 -3.11
N VAL A 65 29.30 -6.45 -3.78
CA VAL A 65 28.97 -6.62 -5.20
C VAL A 65 27.67 -7.41 -5.34
N PRO A 66 26.66 -6.93 -6.08
CA PRO A 66 25.40 -7.65 -6.26
C PRO A 66 25.62 -8.96 -7.01
N VAL A 67 24.94 -10.02 -6.57
CA VAL A 67 25.02 -11.36 -7.14
C VAL A 67 23.64 -11.88 -7.51
N PHE A 68 23.58 -12.81 -8.46
CA PHE A 68 22.32 -13.40 -8.90
C PHE A 68 21.80 -14.43 -7.90
N VAL A 69 20.57 -14.21 -7.44
CA VAL A 69 19.76 -15.21 -6.73
C VAL A 69 19.13 -16.15 -7.75
N GLN A 70 19.20 -17.45 -7.46
CA GLN A 70 18.66 -18.51 -8.30
C GLN A 70 17.25 -18.94 -7.84
N LEU A 71 17.03 -19.00 -6.53
CA LEU A 71 15.74 -19.36 -5.92
C LEU A 71 15.54 -18.58 -4.62
N LEU A 72 14.28 -18.24 -4.35
CA LEU A 72 13.82 -17.65 -3.10
C LEU A 72 12.71 -18.54 -2.51
N ASN A 73 12.74 -18.74 -1.20
CA ASN A 73 11.60 -19.18 -0.40
C ASN A 73 11.25 -18.06 0.57
N GLU A 74 10.21 -17.31 0.20
CA GLU A 74 9.70 -16.12 0.86
C GLU A 74 9.20 -16.41 2.29
N LEU A 75 8.62 -17.59 2.52
CA LEU A 75 8.09 -17.97 3.83
C LEU A 75 9.20 -18.28 4.83
N THR A 76 10.25 -18.98 4.39
CA THR A 76 11.35 -19.38 5.28
C THR A 76 12.50 -18.39 5.31
N GLY A 77 12.55 -17.45 4.36
CA GLY A 77 13.68 -16.54 4.16
C GLY A 77 14.89 -17.22 3.52
N THR A 78 14.70 -18.37 2.84
CA THR A 78 15.81 -19.15 2.28
C THR A 78 16.15 -18.66 0.88
N ILE A 79 17.41 -18.31 0.69
CA ILE A 79 17.96 -17.79 -0.56
C ILE A 79 18.97 -18.80 -1.11
N THR A 80 18.82 -19.18 -2.38
CA THR A 80 19.82 -19.98 -3.09
C THR A 80 20.51 -19.10 -4.13
N LEU A 81 21.83 -18.94 -4.02
CA LEU A 81 22.63 -18.20 -5.00
C LEU A 81 22.95 -19.05 -6.22
N LYS A 82 23.18 -18.39 -7.36
CA LYS A 82 23.60 -19.08 -8.59
C LYS A 82 25.03 -19.62 -8.52
N THR A 83 25.90 -18.94 -7.78
CA THR A 83 27.32 -19.27 -7.61
C THR A 83 27.72 -19.17 -6.15
N ALA A 84 28.49 -20.15 -5.66
CA ALA A 84 28.94 -20.17 -4.27
C ALA A 84 29.95 -19.03 -4.04
N PRO A 85 29.75 -18.18 -3.02
CA PRO A 85 30.73 -17.16 -2.66
C PRO A 85 32.04 -17.81 -2.21
N ALA A 86 33.18 -17.20 -2.56
CA ALA A 86 34.49 -17.70 -2.14
C ALA A 86 34.61 -17.72 -0.60
N ALA A 87 35.35 -18.69 -0.07
CA ALA A 87 35.57 -18.81 1.37
C ALA A 87 36.15 -17.52 1.96
N GLY A 88 35.64 -17.09 3.12
CA GLY A 88 36.08 -15.88 3.81
C GLY A 88 35.47 -14.57 3.29
N THR A 89 34.52 -14.63 2.35
CA THR A 89 33.71 -13.45 1.95
C THR A 89 32.51 -13.25 2.88
N VAL A 90 31.86 -12.08 2.80
CA VAL A 90 30.61 -11.78 3.53
C VAL A 90 29.48 -11.63 2.52
N ALA A 91 28.37 -12.32 2.77
CA ALA A 91 27.13 -12.18 2.01
C ALA A 91 26.11 -11.34 2.80
N THR A 92 25.58 -10.29 2.17
CA THR A 92 24.53 -9.43 2.76
C THR A 92 23.31 -9.36 1.86
N CYS A 93 22.14 -9.02 2.41
CA CYS A 93 20.89 -8.91 1.65
C CYS A 93 20.11 -7.65 2.02
N ASP A 94 19.56 -6.99 1.01
CA ASP A 94 18.55 -5.95 1.12
C ASP A 94 17.20 -6.55 0.73
N TYR A 95 16.17 -6.36 1.55
CA TYR A 95 14.82 -6.92 1.33
C TYR A 95 13.77 -6.26 2.23
N ARG A 96 12.50 -6.63 2.06
CA ARG A 96 11.39 -6.23 2.94
C ARG A 96 10.76 -7.44 3.62
N TYR A 97 10.22 -7.24 4.83
CA TYR A 97 9.47 -8.27 5.53
C TYR A 97 8.25 -7.71 6.24
N SER A 98 7.27 -8.58 6.52
CA SER A 98 6.11 -8.25 7.33
C SER A 98 5.67 -9.45 8.17
N PRO A 99 5.21 -9.27 9.41
CA PRO A 99 4.60 -10.35 10.18
C PRO A 99 3.22 -10.77 9.65
N VAL A 100 2.63 -10.00 8.73
CA VAL A 100 1.31 -10.31 8.17
C VAL A 100 1.45 -11.42 7.14
N THR A 101 0.61 -12.45 7.27
CA THR A 101 0.62 -13.59 6.34
C THR A 101 -0.08 -13.22 5.02
N ASP A 102 0.39 -13.80 3.91
CA ASP A 102 -0.21 -13.57 2.59
C ASP A 102 -1.70 -13.92 2.56
N ALA A 103 -2.09 -15.05 3.18
CA ALA A 103 -3.47 -15.47 3.29
C ALA A 103 -4.35 -14.44 4.02
N TYR A 104 -3.81 -13.76 5.03
CA TYR A 104 -4.55 -12.71 5.72
C TYR A 104 -4.60 -11.42 4.90
N MET A 105 -3.51 -11.05 4.22
CA MET A 105 -3.49 -9.91 3.29
C MET A 105 -4.54 -10.05 2.18
N ASN A 106 -4.67 -11.24 1.59
CA ASN A 106 -5.71 -11.51 0.59
C ASN A 106 -7.11 -11.29 1.19
N LYS A 107 -7.36 -11.86 2.38
CA LYS A 107 -8.65 -11.73 3.06
C LYS A 107 -9.06 -10.28 3.31
N ILE A 108 -8.17 -9.46 3.88
CA ILE A 108 -8.52 -8.05 4.20
C ILE A 108 -8.72 -7.20 2.95
N ARG A 109 -7.99 -7.52 1.88
CA ARG A 109 -8.10 -6.80 0.62
C ARG A 109 -9.42 -7.15 -0.06
N GLU A 110 -9.79 -8.43 -0.09
CA GLU A 110 -11.11 -8.88 -0.53
C GLU A 110 -12.23 -8.21 0.28
N GLU A 111 -12.12 -8.14 1.61
CA GLU A 111 -13.11 -7.44 2.45
C GLU A 111 -13.21 -5.93 2.11
N ALA A 112 -12.09 -5.26 1.84
CA ALA A 112 -12.06 -3.85 1.45
C ALA A 112 -12.71 -3.63 0.07
N GLU A 113 -12.42 -4.49 -0.89
CA GLU A 113 -13.01 -4.44 -2.23
C GLU A 113 -14.51 -4.74 -2.19
N ASP A 114 -14.94 -5.74 -1.41
CA ASP A 114 -16.35 -6.08 -1.22
C ASP A 114 -17.13 -4.93 -0.57
N TRP A 115 -16.53 -4.23 0.40
CA TRP A 115 -17.13 -3.04 1.03
C TRP A 115 -17.36 -1.92 0.01
N ILE A 116 -16.35 -1.62 -0.81
CA ILE A 116 -16.46 -0.62 -1.89
C ILE A 116 -17.49 -1.05 -2.93
N ASN A 117 -17.41 -2.29 -3.41
CA ASN A 117 -18.30 -2.82 -4.44
C ASN A 117 -19.76 -2.78 -3.99
N SER A 118 -20.04 -3.20 -2.76
CA SER A 118 -21.40 -3.20 -2.20
C SER A 118 -21.99 -1.79 -2.11
N ALA A 119 -21.17 -0.78 -1.83
CA ALA A 119 -21.63 0.60 -1.76
C ALA A 119 -21.81 1.25 -3.14
N MET A 120 -21.08 0.77 -4.14
CA MET A 120 -20.99 1.39 -5.47
C MET A 120 -21.78 0.69 -6.57
N ASP A 121 -22.29 -0.53 -6.34
CA ASP A 121 -23.01 -1.37 -7.32
C ASP A 121 -24.19 -0.64 -8.00
N SER A 122 -24.79 0.35 -7.33
CA SER A 122 -25.90 1.14 -7.88
C SER A 122 -25.49 2.42 -8.64
N ILE A 123 -24.20 2.78 -8.64
CA ILE A 123 -23.69 4.10 -9.07
C ILE A 123 -22.63 3.98 -10.16
N ASP A 124 -21.72 3.01 -10.05
CA ASP A 124 -20.58 2.84 -10.96
C ASP A 124 -20.46 1.36 -11.37
N PRO A 125 -20.05 1.04 -12.61
CA PRO A 125 -19.74 -0.34 -13.00
C PRO A 125 -18.60 -0.98 -12.19
N VAL A 126 -18.95 -1.58 -11.06
CA VAL A 126 -18.06 -2.41 -10.25
C VAL A 126 -18.23 -3.91 -10.57
N PRO A 127 -17.21 -4.75 -10.37
CA PRO A 127 -15.86 -4.39 -9.89
C PRO A 127 -15.00 -3.69 -10.96
N TYR A 128 -14.02 -2.89 -10.53
CA TYR A 128 -13.07 -2.26 -11.45
C TYR A 128 -12.01 -3.25 -11.94
N GLY A 129 -11.52 -3.06 -13.18
CA GLY A 129 -10.34 -3.76 -13.70
C GLY A 129 -10.57 -4.83 -14.77
N SER A 130 -9.47 -5.45 -15.20
CA SER A 130 -9.39 -6.45 -16.27
C SER A 130 -10.21 -7.71 -15.97
N GLY A 131 -11.39 -7.80 -16.58
CA GLY A 131 -12.30 -8.94 -16.45
C GLY A 131 -13.76 -8.56 -16.66
N VAL A 132 -14.08 -7.27 -16.57
CA VAL A 132 -15.41 -6.72 -16.83
C VAL A 132 -15.53 -6.29 -18.30
N PRO A 133 -16.57 -6.72 -19.04
CA PRO A 133 -16.78 -6.25 -20.39
C PRO A 133 -17.22 -4.78 -20.36
N SER A 134 -16.40 -3.93 -20.98
CA SER A 134 -16.59 -2.49 -21.28
C SER A 134 -16.17 -1.47 -20.19
N THR A 135 -15.39 -0.49 -20.65
CA THR A 135 -15.03 0.82 -20.08
C THR A 135 -14.30 0.93 -18.72
N ASN A 136 -14.38 -0.04 -17.81
CA ASN A 136 -13.81 0.07 -16.45
C ASN A 136 -12.47 -0.64 -16.24
N THR A 137 -11.55 -0.54 -17.21
CA THR A 137 -10.24 -1.24 -17.13
C THR A 137 -9.25 -0.59 -16.17
N VAL A 138 -9.48 0.66 -15.75
CA VAL A 138 -8.60 1.41 -14.85
C VAL A 138 -9.31 1.63 -13.52
N VAL A 139 -8.67 1.24 -12.42
CA VAL A 139 -9.18 1.50 -11.06
C VAL A 139 -8.95 2.98 -10.72
N PRO A 140 -9.97 3.77 -10.38
CA PRO A 140 -9.81 5.18 -10.01
C PRO A 140 -8.88 5.35 -8.81
N PRO A 141 -7.98 6.35 -8.79
CA PRO A 141 -7.08 6.54 -7.64
C PRO A 141 -7.78 6.75 -6.30
N THR A 142 -8.97 7.35 -6.29
CA THR A 142 -9.79 7.43 -5.08
C THR A 142 -10.24 6.06 -4.60
N VAL A 143 -10.63 5.16 -5.50
CA VAL A 143 -11.00 3.77 -5.16
C VAL A 143 -9.78 3.01 -4.63
N ARG A 144 -8.62 3.14 -5.28
CA ARG A 144 -7.35 2.58 -4.79
C ARG A 144 -7.04 3.03 -3.37
N LYS A 145 -7.15 4.34 -3.10
CA LYS A 145 -6.93 4.94 -1.78
C LYS A 145 -7.93 4.43 -0.75
N LEU A 146 -9.22 4.31 -1.10
CA LEU A 146 -10.25 3.75 -0.23
C LEU A 146 -9.93 2.30 0.14
N THR A 147 -9.56 1.47 -0.84
CA THR A 147 -9.14 0.08 -0.59
C THR A 147 -7.94 0.04 0.35
N ARG A 148 -6.90 0.85 0.05
CA ARG A 148 -5.68 0.93 0.84
C ARG A 148 -5.95 1.30 2.29
N TRP A 149 -6.71 2.36 2.51
CA TRP A 149 -7.00 2.88 3.85
C TRP A 149 -7.90 1.93 4.65
N TYR A 150 -8.90 1.31 4.00
CA TYR A 150 -9.78 0.35 4.66
C TYR A 150 -9.00 -0.90 5.09
N ALA A 151 -8.22 -1.48 4.18
CA ALA A 151 -7.42 -2.66 4.48
C ALA A 151 -6.35 -2.36 5.55
N ALA A 152 -5.69 -1.21 5.47
CA ALA A 152 -4.72 -0.78 6.50
C ALA A 152 -5.38 -0.55 7.86
N ALA A 153 -6.57 0.05 7.92
CA ALA A 153 -7.32 0.22 9.16
C ALA A 153 -7.63 -1.14 9.81
N GLN A 154 -8.09 -2.12 9.02
CA GLN A 154 -8.37 -3.48 9.48
C GLN A 154 -7.11 -4.18 10.02
N LEU A 155 -5.95 -3.96 9.40
CA LEU A 155 -4.66 -4.46 9.89
C LEU A 155 -4.29 -3.86 11.24
N LEU A 156 -4.37 -2.54 11.35
CA LEU A 156 -4.00 -1.78 12.55
C LEU A 156 -4.92 -2.10 13.74
N MET A 157 -6.22 -2.29 13.49
CA MET A 157 -7.20 -2.64 14.53
C MET A 157 -6.98 -4.03 15.13
N LYS A 158 -6.36 -4.95 14.38
CA LYS A 158 -6.17 -6.34 14.84
C LYS A 158 -4.93 -6.53 15.70
N ASP A 159 -4.09 -5.50 15.86
CA ASP A 159 -2.87 -5.51 16.66
C ASP A 159 -2.00 -6.76 16.36
N TYR A 160 -1.38 -6.76 15.18
CA TYR A 160 -0.66 -7.90 14.65
C TYR A 160 0.64 -8.16 15.42
N GLY A 161 0.55 -8.87 16.55
CA GLY A 161 1.68 -9.55 17.20
C GLY A 161 2.84 -8.67 17.68
N PHE A 162 2.74 -7.35 17.56
CA PHE A 162 3.59 -6.44 18.29
C PHE A 162 3.13 -6.52 19.74
N ASN A 163 3.85 -7.26 20.59
CA ASN A 163 3.71 -7.20 22.06
C ASN A 163 4.13 -5.82 22.62
N HIS A 164 4.02 -4.77 21.81
CA HIS A 164 4.11 -3.39 22.21
C HIS A 164 2.68 -2.92 22.43
N ASP A 165 2.33 -2.69 23.69
CA ASP A 165 1.17 -1.88 24.08
C ASP A 165 1.43 -0.41 23.65
N THR A 166 1.52 -0.17 22.36
CA THR A 166 1.41 1.17 21.80
C THR A 166 -0.07 1.45 21.74
N ASN A 167 -0.57 2.07 22.82
CA ASN A 167 -1.93 2.57 23.05
C ASN A 167 -2.49 3.51 21.95
N MET A 168 -1.88 3.55 20.76
CA MET A 168 -2.24 4.38 19.61
C MET A 168 -2.50 3.57 18.32
N THR A 169 -1.92 2.38 18.11
CA THR A 169 -2.06 1.65 16.82
C THR A 169 -3.51 1.30 16.47
N SER A 170 -4.26 0.75 17.43
CA SER A 170 -5.68 0.42 17.24
C SER A 170 -6.57 1.67 17.15
N LYS A 171 -6.13 2.79 17.75
CA LYS A 171 -6.81 4.09 17.62
C LYS A 171 -6.59 4.68 16.25
N ASP A 172 -5.40 4.57 15.68
CA ASP A 172 -5.09 5.04 14.33
C ASP A 172 -5.92 4.26 13.29
N GLY A 173 -6.08 2.95 13.47
CA GLY A 173 -7.00 2.13 12.67
C GLY A 173 -8.46 2.59 12.79
N ALA A 174 -8.95 2.82 14.02
CA ALA A 174 -10.31 3.31 14.25
C ALA A 174 -10.54 4.71 13.65
N SER A 175 -9.56 5.61 13.76
CA SER A 175 -9.61 6.95 13.14
C SER A 175 -9.66 6.88 11.62
N LYS A 176 -8.86 6.00 11.00
CA LYS A 176 -8.93 5.75 9.54
C LYS A 176 -10.31 5.22 9.14
N MET A 177 -10.88 4.27 9.88
CA MET A 177 -12.22 3.75 9.61
C MET A 177 -13.31 4.84 9.74
N ALA A 178 -13.21 5.69 10.76
CA ALA A 178 -14.13 6.81 10.94
C ALA A 178 -14.09 7.83 9.78
N LEU A 179 -12.92 8.06 9.17
CA LEU A 179 -12.79 8.91 7.97
C LEU A 179 -13.43 8.27 6.73
N LEU A 180 -13.37 6.94 6.63
CA LEU A 180 -13.90 6.18 5.50
C LEU A 180 -15.43 6.11 5.54
N GLU A 181 -15.99 5.74 6.69
CA GLU A 181 -17.43 5.55 6.88
C GLU A 181 -18.16 6.88 7.18
N GLY A 182 -17.45 7.81 7.84
CA GLY A 182 -18.02 9.05 8.36
C GLY A 182 -18.53 8.89 9.79
N SER A 183 -19.13 9.95 10.32
CA SER A 183 -19.71 9.96 11.66
C SER A 183 -21.14 10.49 11.65
N GLY A 184 -21.98 9.95 12.54
CA GLY A 184 -23.40 10.29 12.64
C GLY A 184 -24.29 9.60 11.59
N GLU A 185 -25.60 9.74 11.74
CA GLU A 185 -26.59 9.18 10.82
C GLU A 185 -26.95 10.20 9.72
N PRO A 186 -27.07 9.79 8.45
CA PRO A 186 -27.52 10.67 7.37
C PRO A 186 -28.81 11.41 7.73
N GLY A 187 -28.80 12.74 7.54
CA GLY A 187 -29.96 13.59 7.83
C GLY A 187 -30.13 14.00 9.30
N LYS A 188 -29.18 13.68 10.19
CA LYS A 188 -29.14 14.17 11.57
C LYS A 188 -28.15 15.33 11.75
N PRO A 189 -28.39 16.27 12.69
CA PRO A 189 -27.40 17.25 13.10
C PRO A 189 -26.13 16.54 13.59
N GLY A 190 -24.96 16.92 13.04
CA GLY A 190 -23.67 16.30 13.35
C GLY A 190 -23.24 15.19 12.40
N TYR A 191 -24.00 14.90 11.34
CA TYR A 191 -23.55 13.99 10.29
C TYR A 191 -22.36 14.56 9.52
N LYS A 192 -21.23 13.84 9.52
CA LYS A 192 -20.07 14.08 8.66
C LYS A 192 -19.96 12.88 7.69
N PRO A 193 -20.21 13.05 6.38
CA PRO A 193 -20.09 11.95 5.43
C PRO A 193 -18.64 11.49 5.30
N GLY A 194 -18.43 10.17 5.32
CA GLY A 194 -17.13 9.55 5.06
C GLY A 194 -16.69 9.70 3.60
N LEU A 195 -15.41 9.40 3.33
CA LEU A 195 -14.83 9.54 1.99
C LEU A 195 -15.58 8.72 0.92
N LEU A 196 -16.05 7.52 1.26
CA LEU A 196 -16.84 6.70 0.32
C LEU A 196 -18.19 7.36 -0.01
N ASN A 197 -18.90 7.85 1.01
CA ASN A 197 -20.15 8.57 0.82
C ASN A 197 -19.97 9.86 -0.01
N LYS A 198 -18.84 10.56 0.15
CA LYS A 198 -18.48 11.73 -0.66
C LYS A 198 -18.21 11.35 -2.12
N TYR A 199 -17.47 10.27 -2.38
CA TYR A 199 -17.22 9.78 -3.74
C TYR A 199 -18.50 9.34 -4.45
N ILE A 200 -19.41 8.69 -3.71
CA ILE A 200 -20.75 8.35 -4.19
C ILE A 200 -21.56 9.60 -4.53
N ALA A 201 -21.52 10.63 -3.68
CA ALA A 201 -22.30 11.85 -3.87
C ALA A 201 -21.93 12.64 -5.14
N ILE A 202 -20.68 12.52 -5.61
CA ILE A 202 -20.23 13.10 -6.88
C ILE A 202 -20.53 12.20 -8.08
N GLY A 203 -21.25 11.08 -7.92
CA GLY A 203 -21.64 10.20 -9.02
C GLY A 203 -20.56 9.21 -9.47
N GLY A 204 -19.56 8.93 -8.63
CA GLY A 204 -18.46 8.03 -8.98
C GLY A 204 -17.63 8.54 -10.18
N MET A 205 -17.11 7.63 -11.02
CA MET A 205 -16.42 8.01 -12.27
C MET A 205 -17.34 8.78 -13.22
N SER A 206 -18.65 8.50 -13.20
CA SER A 206 -19.63 9.08 -14.13
C SER A 206 -19.87 10.58 -13.92
N GLY A 207 -19.68 11.09 -12.69
CA GLY A 207 -19.79 12.53 -12.40
C GLY A 207 -18.48 13.30 -12.48
N ILE A 208 -17.36 12.62 -12.74
CA ILE A 208 -16.09 13.23 -13.08
C ILE A 208 -16.05 13.41 -14.60
N SER A 209 -16.53 14.55 -15.11
CA SER A 209 -16.42 14.87 -16.53
C SER A 209 -14.97 15.20 -16.88
N ASP A 210 -14.29 14.29 -17.60
CA ASP A 210 -12.99 14.46 -18.26
C ASP A 210 -12.00 15.39 -17.54
N VAL A 211 -11.54 15.01 -16.33
CA VAL A 211 -10.23 15.49 -15.85
C VAL A 211 -9.17 14.79 -16.68
N SER A 212 -8.45 15.59 -17.46
CA SER A 212 -7.38 15.10 -18.30
C SER A 212 -6.33 14.37 -17.44
N ALA A 213 -5.68 13.35 -17.99
CA ALA A 213 -4.66 12.56 -17.30
C ALA A 213 -3.50 13.40 -16.70
N ALA A 214 -3.38 14.67 -17.07
CA ALA A 214 -2.41 15.62 -16.54
C ALA A 214 -2.75 16.16 -15.13
N GLU A 215 -4.01 16.15 -14.70
CA GLU A 215 -4.40 16.69 -13.38
C GLU A 215 -4.27 15.65 -12.26
N LEU A 216 -4.28 14.36 -12.61
CA LEU A 216 -4.12 13.24 -11.67
C LEU A 216 -2.67 13.02 -11.20
N ASP A 217 -1.68 13.55 -11.93
CA ASP A 217 -0.25 13.44 -11.58
C ASP A 217 0.17 14.46 -10.49
N THR A 218 -0.67 15.46 -10.22
CA THR A 218 -0.41 16.51 -9.22
C THR A 218 -0.71 16.08 -7.78
N TYR A 219 -1.21 14.86 -7.58
CA TYR A 219 -1.53 14.29 -6.26
C TYR A 219 -0.68 13.06 -5.91
N ALA A 220 0.38 12.81 -6.67
CA ALA A 220 1.55 12.15 -6.11
C ALA A 220 2.01 12.99 -4.90
N GLU A 221 2.31 12.32 -3.80
CA GLU A 221 2.93 12.84 -2.58
C GLU A 221 3.90 14.02 -2.88
N PRO A 222 4.06 15.00 -1.97
CA PRO A 222 5.10 16.01 -2.12
C PRO A 222 6.46 15.31 -2.14
N ASP A 223 6.96 15.08 -3.35
CA ASP A 223 8.21 14.38 -3.58
C ASP A 223 9.34 15.17 -2.91
N LEU A 224 10.16 14.44 -2.16
CA LEU A 224 11.19 15.00 -1.30
C LEU A 224 12.34 15.66 -2.09
N PHE A 225 12.30 15.73 -3.44
CA PHE A 225 13.30 16.45 -4.25
C PHE A 225 12.78 17.07 -5.57
N SER A 226 12.79 18.41 -5.57
CA SER A 226 13.08 19.40 -6.64
C SER A 226 12.25 19.48 -7.95
N THR A 227 11.51 20.60 -8.01
CA THR A 227 11.35 21.62 -9.08
C THR A 227 11.27 21.20 -10.55
N VAL A 228 10.14 21.56 -11.21
CA VAL A 228 10.10 22.31 -12.48
C VAL A 228 8.83 23.18 -12.54
N ASP A 229 9.01 24.46 -12.88
CA ASP A 229 7.98 25.44 -13.27
C ASP A 229 7.64 25.29 -14.77
N ALA A 230 6.35 25.31 -15.12
CA ALA A 230 5.88 25.76 -16.43
C ALA A 230 4.42 26.25 -16.37
N THR A 231 4.26 27.50 -15.92
CA THR A 231 3.39 28.52 -16.52
C THR A 231 2.47 28.10 -17.69
N SER A 232 1.14 28.12 -17.51
CA SER A 232 0.12 28.85 -18.33
C SER A 232 -1.31 28.24 -18.35
N GLY A 233 -2.12 28.66 -17.37
CA GLY A 233 -3.54 29.07 -17.46
C GLY A 233 -4.59 28.27 -18.25
N LEU A 234 -5.55 27.67 -17.53
CA LEU A 234 -7.00 27.85 -17.73
C LEU A 234 -7.77 27.37 -16.49
N THR A 235 -8.61 28.21 -15.91
CA THR A 235 -9.38 27.94 -14.67
C THR A 235 -10.68 27.18 -14.93
N VAL A 236 -10.86 26.05 -14.24
CA VAL A 236 -12.18 25.49 -13.87
C VAL A 236 -12.18 25.39 -12.34
N SER A 237 -13.05 26.17 -11.70
CA SER A 237 -13.16 26.24 -10.23
C SER A 237 -13.89 25.00 -9.70
N VAL A 238 -13.10 23.99 -9.32
CA VAL A 238 -13.40 23.14 -8.17
C VAL A 238 -12.59 23.76 -7.02
N ASP A 239 -13.14 23.84 -5.81
CA ASP A 239 -12.50 24.56 -4.70
C ASP A 239 -11.10 23.97 -4.39
N ASP A 240 -10.06 24.64 -4.89
CA ASP A 240 -8.64 24.26 -4.79
C ASP A 240 -8.15 24.14 -3.33
N ASN A 241 -9.00 24.45 -2.35
CA ASN A 241 -8.72 24.33 -0.93
C ASN A 241 -9.22 23.03 -0.30
N PHE A 242 -9.92 22.13 -1.00
CA PHE A 242 -10.57 20.96 -0.36
C PHE A 242 -9.60 20.07 0.45
N MET A 243 -8.42 19.77 -0.07
CA MET A 243 -7.41 18.99 0.66
C MET A 243 -6.66 19.81 1.72
N ARG A 244 -6.56 21.14 1.51
CA ARG A 244 -5.98 22.07 2.49
C ARG A 244 -6.90 22.26 3.70
N ASP A 245 -8.20 22.26 3.47
CA ASP A 245 -9.23 22.39 4.50
C ASP A 245 -9.36 21.08 5.30
N ILE A 246 -9.20 19.91 4.67
CA ILE A 246 -9.09 18.63 5.39
C ILE A 246 -7.84 18.60 6.26
N TYR A 247 -6.69 19.09 5.76
CA TYR A 247 -5.45 19.14 6.55
C TYR A 247 -5.52 20.16 7.70
N GLN A 248 -6.18 21.31 7.48
CA GLN A 248 -6.45 22.31 8.52
C GLN A 248 -7.42 21.78 9.58
N GLU A 249 -8.52 21.12 9.19
CA GLU A 249 -9.48 20.50 10.13
C GLU A 249 -8.78 19.40 10.96
N GLN A 250 -7.85 18.66 10.38
CA GLN A 250 -7.04 17.65 11.07
C GLN A 250 -6.03 18.24 12.09
N LEU A 251 -5.46 19.42 11.82
CA LEU A 251 -4.61 20.16 12.76
C LEU A 251 -5.44 20.78 13.90
N GLU A 252 -6.64 21.28 13.59
CA GLU A 252 -7.55 21.89 14.57
C GLU A 252 -8.18 20.85 15.52
N ASP A 253 -8.47 19.64 15.01
CA ASP A 253 -9.01 18.53 15.80
C ASP A 253 -7.91 17.71 16.52
N GLY A 254 -6.62 18.04 16.30
CA GLY A 254 -5.48 17.37 16.96
C GLY A 254 -5.29 15.90 16.57
N LEU A 255 -5.80 15.52 15.39
CA LEU A 255 -5.79 14.14 14.87
C LEU A 255 -4.47 13.76 14.20
N ILE A 256 -3.63 14.76 13.92
CA ILE A 256 -2.23 14.64 13.49
C ILE A 256 -1.44 15.79 14.14
N PRO A 257 -0.14 15.59 14.46
CA PRO A 257 0.70 16.61 15.09
C PRO A 257 1.00 17.81 14.20
#